data_AF-A0A838W5G9-F1
#
_entry.id   AF-A0A838W5G9-F1
#
_cell.length_a   1.000
_cell.length_b   1.000
_cell.length_c   1.000
_cell.angle_alpha   90.00
_cell.angle_beta   90.00
_cell.angle_gamma   90.00
#
_symmetry.space_group_name_H-M   'P 1'
#
loop_
_entity.id
_entity.type
_entity.pdbx_description
1 polymer ?
#
loop_
_entity_poly.entity_id
_entity_poly.type
_entity_poly.pdbx_seq_one_letter_code
_entity_poly.pdbx_strand_id
1 'polypeptide(L)'
;MFSEKFSLRKTFAESYNPLCVGNPGPPKLYGTRKVSQLTGDLDPETNKKTLNQTATKFSVYGTDLGVSFPYGGKLYFLFGDTTRRGPSEGLPKSAMPGAPYNEDVTDYDAIAYTTSDRAYDGISLVFNSSPPLVDDISQLTAEHPIEGITIGDNMYVFFTTDLNPNRRIL
;
A
#
# COMPACT_ATOMS: atom_id res chain seq x y z
N MET A 1 -42.53 11.29 -8.55
CA MET A 1 -42.79 9.85 -8.46
C MET A 1 -41.72 9.14 -9.28
N PHE A 2 -40.58 8.81 -8.66
CA PHE A 2 -39.51 8.03 -9.30
C PHE A 2 -39.13 6.92 -8.33
N SER A 3 -39.80 5.79 -8.49
CA SER A 3 -39.51 4.55 -7.77
C SER A 3 -39.38 3.45 -8.82
N GLU A 4 -38.29 3.48 -9.57
CA GLU A 4 -37.81 2.26 -10.21
C GLU A 4 -36.47 1.91 -9.60
N LYS A 5 -36.47 0.83 -8.81
CA LYS A 5 -35.23 0.18 -8.38
C LYS A 5 -34.58 -0.41 -9.63
N PHE A 6 -33.38 0.05 -9.95
CA PHE A 6 -32.53 -0.56 -10.97
C PHE A 6 -32.34 -2.05 -10.63
N SER A 7 -32.94 -2.93 -11.41
CA SER A 7 -32.81 -4.38 -11.24
C SER A 7 -31.61 -4.86 -12.05
N LEU A 8 -30.56 -5.28 -11.36
CA LEU A 8 -29.35 -5.87 -11.95
C LEU A 8 -29.61 -7.16 -12.76
N ARG A 9 -30.81 -7.76 -12.64
CA ARG A 9 -31.14 -9.11 -13.15
C ARG A 9 -31.41 -9.21 -14.66
N LYS A 10 -31.08 -8.17 -15.44
CA LYS A 10 -31.24 -8.19 -16.91
C LYS A 10 -30.16 -7.34 -17.59
N THR A 11 -28.91 -7.53 -17.20
CA THR A 11 -27.80 -6.94 -17.96
C THR A 11 -27.38 -7.88 -19.10
N PHE A 12 -26.84 -7.31 -20.17
CA PHE A 12 -26.28 -8.04 -21.31
C PHE A 12 -25.25 -9.11 -20.88
N ALA A 13 -24.58 -8.90 -19.74
CA ALA A 13 -23.63 -9.83 -19.14
C ALA A 13 -24.25 -11.18 -18.73
N GLU A 14 -25.52 -11.24 -18.33
CA GLU A 14 -26.20 -12.50 -17.97
C GLU A 14 -26.70 -13.27 -19.21
N SER A 15 -27.03 -12.58 -20.30
CA SER A 15 -27.76 -13.18 -21.42
C SER A 15 -26.85 -13.74 -22.53
N TYR A 16 -25.61 -13.27 -22.64
CA TYR A 16 -24.71 -13.66 -23.75
C TYR A 16 -23.27 -13.95 -23.35
N ASN A 17 -22.96 -14.15 -22.07
CA ASN A 17 -21.61 -14.57 -21.65
C ASN A 17 -21.56 -16.06 -21.27
N PRO A 18 -21.31 -16.98 -22.23
CA PRO A 18 -21.23 -18.41 -21.96
C PRO A 18 -20.06 -18.81 -21.04
N LEU A 19 -19.18 -17.87 -20.67
CA LEU A 19 -18.09 -18.08 -19.70
C LEU A 19 -18.55 -17.96 -18.23
N CYS A 20 -19.77 -17.51 -17.96
CA CYS A 20 -20.29 -17.33 -16.59
C CYS A 20 -21.26 -18.43 -16.13
N VAL A 21 -21.71 -19.33 -17.02
CA VAL A 21 -22.58 -20.46 -16.67
C VAL A 21 -21.71 -21.67 -16.38
N GLY A 22 -21.50 -21.96 -15.09
CA GLY A 22 -20.76 -23.16 -14.65
C GLY A 22 -19.42 -22.90 -13.96
N ASN A 23 -18.95 -21.65 -13.92
CA ASN A 23 -17.87 -21.31 -13.00
C ASN A 23 -18.44 -21.35 -11.58
N PRO A 24 -17.91 -22.17 -10.66
CA PRO A 24 -18.30 -22.08 -9.26
C PRO A 24 -18.09 -20.63 -8.83
N GLY A 25 -19.11 -20.05 -8.20
CA GLY A 25 -18.95 -18.74 -7.57
C GLY A 25 -17.72 -18.78 -6.65
N PRO A 26 -17.00 -17.66 -6.49
CA PRO A 26 -15.84 -17.63 -5.61
C PRO A 26 -16.25 -18.22 -4.25
N PRO A 27 -15.42 -19.11 -3.66
CA PRO A 27 -15.77 -19.75 -2.41
C PRO A 27 -16.13 -18.69 -1.38
N LYS A 28 -17.21 -18.93 -0.64
CA LYS A 28 -17.66 -18.01 0.41
C LYS A 28 -16.54 -17.86 1.43
N LEU A 29 -16.06 -16.64 1.65
CA LEU A 29 -15.10 -16.35 2.70
C LEU A 29 -15.82 -16.39 4.05
N TYR A 30 -15.36 -17.25 4.97
CA TYR A 30 -15.95 -17.41 6.31
C TYR A 30 -15.25 -16.57 7.37
N GLY A 31 -14.12 -15.96 7.05
CA GLY A 31 -13.37 -15.07 7.94
C GLY A 31 -11.98 -14.76 7.40
N THR A 32 -11.30 -13.85 8.09
CA THR A 32 -9.90 -13.49 7.87
C THR A 32 -9.14 -13.69 9.17
N ARG A 33 -7.86 -14.07 9.08
CA ARG A 33 -6.95 -14.10 10.24
C ARG A 33 -5.73 -13.26 9.92
N LYS A 34 -5.22 -12.53 10.91
CA LYS A 34 -3.91 -11.91 10.80
C LYS A 34 -2.84 -13.01 10.71
N VAL A 35 -1.91 -12.86 9.78
CA VAL A 35 -0.74 -13.74 9.64
C VAL A 35 0.47 -13.08 10.28
N SER A 36 0.78 -11.85 9.87
CA SER A 36 1.87 -11.06 10.42
C SER A 36 1.59 -9.57 10.30
N GLN A 37 2.20 -8.77 11.17
CA GLN A 37 2.32 -7.33 10.96
C GLN A 37 3.62 -7.01 10.23
N LEU A 38 3.52 -6.28 9.10
CA LEU A 38 4.69 -5.98 8.25
C LEU A 38 5.51 -4.78 8.73
N THR A 39 4.88 -3.79 9.36
CA THR A 39 5.51 -2.54 9.81
C THR A 39 5.40 -2.33 11.32
N GLY A 40 6.23 -1.45 11.85
CA GLY A 40 6.42 -1.21 13.28
C GLY A 40 7.26 -2.29 13.95
N ASP A 41 7.62 -2.06 15.22
CA ASP A 41 8.48 -2.97 15.99
C ASP A 41 7.71 -3.95 16.87
N LEU A 42 6.49 -3.57 17.24
CA LEU A 42 5.62 -4.33 18.13
C LEU A 42 4.27 -4.54 17.45
N ASP A 43 3.77 -5.77 17.51
CA ASP A 43 2.41 -6.11 17.13
C ASP A 43 1.46 -5.80 18.30
N PRO A 44 0.51 -4.84 18.16
CA PRO A 44 -0.40 -4.49 19.26
C PRO A 44 -1.35 -5.62 19.67
N GLU A 45 -1.68 -6.56 18.77
CA GLU A 45 -2.60 -7.66 19.05
C GLU A 45 -1.94 -8.73 19.92
N THR A 46 -0.67 -9.02 19.66
CA THR A 46 0.06 -10.11 20.34
C THR A 46 1.09 -9.61 21.36
N ASN A 47 1.35 -8.30 21.38
CA ASN A 47 2.40 -7.64 22.16
C ASN A 47 3.80 -8.27 21.96
N LYS A 48 4.05 -8.84 20.77
CA LYS A 48 5.32 -9.45 20.38
C LYS A 48 6.04 -8.58 19.36
N LYS A 49 7.37 -8.73 19.30
CA LYS A 49 8.16 -8.08 18.26
C LYS A 49 7.72 -8.55 16.88
N THR A 50 7.59 -7.62 15.94
CA THR A 50 7.34 -7.96 14.54
C THR A 50 8.57 -8.58 13.90
N LEU A 51 8.39 -9.33 12.80
CA LEU A 51 9.51 -9.89 12.03
C LEU A 51 10.45 -8.79 11.53
N ASN A 52 9.86 -7.71 10.99
CA ASN A 52 10.61 -6.68 10.31
C ASN A 52 11.25 -5.69 11.26
N GLN A 53 10.60 -5.32 12.37
CA GLN A 53 11.07 -4.25 13.27
C GLN A 53 11.48 -2.99 12.47
N THR A 54 10.56 -2.52 11.63
CA THR A 54 10.88 -1.50 10.62
C THR A 54 11.26 -0.16 11.22
N ALA A 55 10.78 0.16 12.43
CA ALA A 55 11.11 1.43 13.07
C ALA A 55 12.56 1.40 13.53
N THR A 56 12.97 0.35 14.24
CA THR A 56 14.37 0.19 14.68
C THR A 56 15.34 0.00 13.51
N LYS A 57 14.99 -0.82 12.50
CA LYS A 57 15.93 -1.21 11.44
C LYS A 57 16.01 -0.22 10.28
N PHE A 58 14.91 0.48 9.97
CA PHE A 58 14.78 1.29 8.75
C PHE A 58 14.20 2.66 9.01
N SER A 59 14.01 3.03 10.28
CA SER A 59 13.32 4.26 10.69
C SER A 59 11.86 4.36 10.25
N VAL A 60 11.26 3.30 9.71
CA VAL A 60 9.88 3.28 9.22
C VAL A 60 8.93 2.86 10.34
N TYR A 61 8.22 3.81 10.93
CA TYR A 61 7.28 3.52 12.03
C TYR A 61 5.96 2.91 11.51
N GLY A 62 5.42 3.51 10.45
CA GLY A 62 4.16 3.14 9.84
C GLY A 62 4.10 3.69 8.41
N THR A 63 3.16 3.15 7.64
CA THR A 63 2.99 3.48 6.23
C THR A 63 1.54 3.27 5.84
N ASP A 64 1.10 3.98 4.80
CA ASP A 64 -0.19 3.74 4.18
C ASP A 64 -0.05 2.94 2.86
N LEU A 65 -1.13 2.23 2.53
CA LEU A 65 -1.30 1.46 1.30
C LEU A 65 -0.16 0.47 1.02
N GLY A 66 -0.21 -0.18 -0.14
CA GLY A 66 0.73 -1.23 -0.48
C GLY A 66 0.38 -1.86 -1.82
N VAL A 67 1.17 -1.58 -2.86
CA VAL A 67 1.16 -2.35 -4.11
C VAL A 67 2.44 -3.15 -4.23
N SER A 68 2.36 -4.34 -4.83
CA SER A 68 3.52 -5.22 -4.99
C SER A 68 3.68 -5.68 -6.42
N PHE A 69 4.92 -5.73 -6.91
CA PHE A 69 5.23 -6.16 -8.27
C PHE A 69 6.58 -6.87 -8.34
N PRO A 70 6.75 -7.84 -9.27
CA PRO A 70 8.01 -8.55 -9.43
C PRO A 70 9.04 -7.70 -10.20
N TYR A 71 10.30 -7.71 -9.75
CA TYR A 71 11.45 -7.14 -10.45
C TYR A 71 12.74 -7.88 -10.06
N GLY A 72 13.57 -8.24 -11.05
CA GLY A 72 14.90 -8.82 -10.81
C GLY A 72 14.90 -10.09 -9.92
N GLY A 73 13.87 -10.93 -10.04
CA GLY A 73 13.72 -12.15 -9.21
C GLY A 73 13.33 -11.90 -7.76
N LYS A 74 12.91 -10.68 -7.42
CA LYS A 74 12.39 -10.28 -6.10
C LYS A 74 10.97 -9.78 -6.24
N LEU A 75 10.25 -9.72 -5.12
CA LEU A 75 8.97 -9.02 -5.03
C LEU A 75 9.22 -7.69 -4.32
N TYR A 76 8.89 -6.59 -4.98
CA TYR A 76 8.95 -5.24 -4.43
C TYR A 76 7.59 -4.82 -3.91
N PHE A 77 7.59 -3.98 -2.88
CA PHE A 77 6.43 -3.35 -2.27
C PHE A 77 6.64 -1.84 -2.30
N LEU A 78 5.63 -1.13 -2.76
CA LEU A 78 5.55 0.33 -2.76
C LEU A 78 4.53 0.74 -1.72
N PHE A 79 4.89 1.71 -0.89
CA PHE A 79 4.04 2.24 0.16
C PHE A 79 3.99 3.76 0.09
N GLY A 80 2.83 4.31 0.41
CA GLY A 80 2.59 5.75 0.52
C GLY A 80 2.64 6.24 1.96
N ASP A 81 2.63 7.56 2.13
CA ASP A 81 2.41 8.27 3.40
C ASP A 81 3.17 7.62 4.59
N THR A 82 4.45 7.33 4.34
CA THR A 82 5.37 6.60 5.22
C THR A 82 6.01 7.52 6.24
N THR A 83 5.78 7.22 7.53
CA THR A 83 6.45 7.91 8.63
C THR A 83 7.86 7.36 8.85
N ARG A 84 8.89 8.13 8.47
CA ARG A 84 10.32 7.79 8.62
C ARG A 84 10.97 8.43 9.86
N ARG A 85 10.52 8.08 11.07
CA ARG A 85 10.92 8.73 12.33
C ARG A 85 11.57 7.83 13.40
N GLY A 86 11.79 6.55 13.10
CA GLY A 86 12.40 5.62 14.05
C GLY A 86 11.50 5.25 15.24
N PRO A 87 11.98 4.38 16.15
CA PRO A 87 11.14 3.78 17.18
C PRO A 87 10.85 4.73 18.36
N SER A 88 11.73 5.71 18.60
CA SER A 88 11.65 6.63 19.75
C SER A 88 10.74 7.83 19.52
N GLU A 89 10.50 8.21 18.26
CA GLU A 89 9.71 9.39 17.95
C GLU A 89 8.23 9.08 17.72
N GLY A 90 7.91 7.84 17.30
CA GLY A 90 6.54 7.41 17.03
C GLY A 90 5.88 8.19 15.88
N LEU A 91 4.54 8.17 15.85
CA LEU A 91 3.77 9.03 14.95
C LEU A 91 3.78 10.48 15.47
N PRO A 92 3.98 11.49 14.59
CA PRO A 92 3.78 12.87 14.99
C PRO A 92 2.34 13.11 15.48
N LYS A 93 2.18 14.10 16.36
CA LYS A 93 0.84 14.55 16.80
C LYS A 93 -0.05 14.98 15.62
N SER A 94 0.53 15.52 14.55
CA SER A 94 -0.18 15.91 13.33
C SER A 94 -0.75 14.72 12.54
N ALA A 95 -0.20 13.52 12.72
CA ALA A 95 -0.72 12.29 12.09
C ALA A 95 -1.85 11.63 12.90
N MET A 96 -2.25 12.20 14.04
CA MET A 96 -3.36 11.68 14.84
C MET A 96 -4.71 12.11 14.26
N PRO A 97 -5.75 11.24 14.33
CA PRO A 97 -7.10 11.61 13.91
C PRO A 97 -7.57 12.92 14.55
N GLY A 98 -7.96 13.91 13.73
CA GLY A 98 -8.47 15.19 14.19
C GLY A 98 -7.41 16.27 14.48
N ALA A 99 -6.12 16.00 14.28
CA ALA A 99 -5.07 17.02 14.29
C ALA A 99 -4.95 17.70 12.90
N PRO A 100 -4.46 18.95 12.82
CA PRO A 100 -4.06 19.52 11.54
C PRO A 100 -2.92 18.68 10.96
N TYR A 101 -3.20 18.04 9.83
CA TYR A 101 -2.27 17.16 9.13
C TYR A 101 -1.07 17.99 8.64
N ASN A 102 0.15 17.51 8.93
CA ASN A 102 1.38 18.19 8.54
C ASN A 102 2.17 17.24 7.65
N GLU A 103 1.96 17.44 6.35
CA GLU A 103 2.49 16.66 5.23
C GLU A 103 4.03 16.60 5.28
N ASP A 104 4.68 17.72 5.60
CA ASP A 104 6.15 17.87 5.60
C ASP A 104 6.87 16.93 6.59
N VAL A 105 6.17 16.33 7.55
CA VAL A 105 6.75 15.43 8.58
C VAL A 105 6.25 13.98 8.50
N THR A 106 5.32 13.67 7.59
CA THR A 106 4.72 12.32 7.45
C THR A 106 4.64 11.77 6.03
N ASP A 107 4.73 12.61 5.00
CA ASP A 107 4.54 12.18 3.62
C ASP A 107 5.87 11.87 2.96
N TYR A 108 6.45 10.74 3.36
CA TYR A 108 7.47 10.11 2.53
C TYR A 108 6.90 8.88 1.87
N ASP A 109 7.34 8.56 0.67
CA ASP A 109 7.07 7.23 0.11
C ASP A 109 8.11 6.21 0.56
N ALA A 110 7.77 4.93 0.40
CA ALA A 110 8.72 3.86 0.64
C ALA A 110 8.66 2.78 -0.42
N ILE A 111 9.83 2.23 -0.69
CA ILE A 111 9.97 1.00 -1.45
C ILE A 111 10.74 0.00 -0.57
N ALA A 112 10.25 -1.23 -0.55
CA ALA A 112 10.91 -2.35 0.09
C ALA A 112 10.90 -3.55 -0.85
N TYR A 113 11.79 -4.51 -0.62
CA TYR A 113 11.71 -5.79 -1.31
C TYR A 113 11.71 -6.95 -0.32
N THR A 114 11.27 -8.10 -0.82
CA THR A 114 11.44 -9.38 -0.17
C THR A 114 12.08 -10.40 -1.10
N THR A 115 12.70 -11.40 -0.48
CA THR A 115 13.12 -12.65 -1.13
C THR A 115 12.38 -13.85 -0.57
N SER A 116 11.42 -13.63 0.35
CA SER A 116 10.53 -14.68 0.85
C SER A 116 9.70 -15.24 -0.29
N ASP A 117 9.73 -16.57 -0.45
CA ASP A 117 8.96 -17.29 -1.47
C ASP A 117 7.54 -17.67 -0.98
N ARG A 118 7.29 -17.50 0.33
CA ARG A 118 6.06 -17.90 1.03
C ARG A 118 5.71 -16.88 2.11
N ALA A 119 4.41 -16.62 2.25
CA ALA A 119 3.86 -15.65 3.21
C ALA A 119 3.27 -16.29 4.48
N TYR A 120 3.32 -17.63 4.63
CA TYR A 120 2.61 -18.36 5.68
C TYR A 120 3.00 -17.95 7.10
N ASP A 121 4.27 -17.57 7.29
CA ASP A 121 4.86 -17.15 8.56
C ASP A 121 5.22 -15.66 8.56
N GLY A 122 4.67 -14.91 7.61
CA GLY A 122 5.00 -13.52 7.33
C GLY A 122 6.05 -13.35 6.23
N ILE A 123 6.31 -12.09 5.88
CA ILE A 123 7.22 -11.68 4.81
C ILE A 123 8.28 -10.77 5.42
N SER A 124 9.55 -11.08 5.20
CA SER A 124 10.64 -10.18 5.57
C SER A 124 10.78 -9.08 4.53
N LEU A 125 10.88 -7.84 4.99
CA LEU A 125 11.01 -6.65 4.15
C LEU A 125 12.36 -5.99 4.41
N VAL A 126 13.02 -5.61 3.33
CA VAL A 126 14.20 -4.74 3.33
C VAL A 126 13.80 -3.43 2.68
N PHE A 127 13.70 -2.37 3.49
CA PHE A 127 13.34 -1.04 3.01
C PHE A 127 14.56 -0.32 2.43
N ASN A 128 14.34 0.44 1.37
CA ASN A 128 15.32 1.40 0.91
C ASN A 128 15.49 2.52 1.95
N SER A 129 16.74 2.92 2.17
CA SER A 129 17.09 4.00 3.09
C SER A 129 16.48 5.34 2.68
N SER A 130 16.39 5.58 1.37
CA SER A 130 15.82 6.78 0.79
C SER A 130 14.41 6.51 0.27
N PRO A 131 13.48 7.48 0.40
CA PRO A 131 12.19 7.42 -0.28
C PRO A 131 12.39 7.49 -1.79
N PRO A 132 11.50 6.88 -2.59
CA PRO A 132 11.46 7.16 -4.02
C PRO A 132 10.97 8.60 -4.22
N LEU A 133 11.76 9.40 -4.93
CA LEU A 133 11.45 10.79 -5.24
C LEU A 133 11.31 10.95 -6.76
N VAL A 134 10.34 11.75 -7.16
CA VAL A 134 10.08 12.16 -8.54
C VAL A 134 10.36 13.65 -8.62
N ASP A 135 11.24 14.01 -9.54
CA ASP A 135 11.63 15.41 -9.75
C ASP A 135 10.41 16.24 -10.14
N ASP A 136 10.35 17.47 -9.63
CA ASP A 136 9.29 18.43 -9.91
C ASP A 136 7.88 17.90 -9.58
N ILE A 137 7.73 17.09 -8.53
CA ILE A 137 6.44 16.66 -7.97
C ILE A 137 6.48 16.86 -6.46
N SER A 138 5.39 17.38 -5.87
CA SER A 138 5.37 17.65 -4.43
C SER A 138 5.40 16.39 -3.57
N GLN A 139 4.78 15.30 -4.04
CA GLN A 139 4.68 14.01 -3.34
C GLN A 139 4.17 14.17 -1.89
N LEU A 140 3.10 14.96 -1.75
CA LEU A 140 2.41 15.16 -0.47
C LEU A 140 1.35 14.07 -0.29
N THR A 141 0.50 14.19 0.74
CA THR A 141 -0.54 13.21 1.05
C THR A 141 -1.29 12.76 -0.20
N ALA A 142 -1.46 11.45 -0.32
CA ALA A 142 -2.16 10.81 -1.43
C ALA A 142 -1.47 10.94 -2.82
N GLU A 143 -0.32 11.60 -2.92
CA GLU A 143 0.55 11.59 -4.10
C GLU A 143 1.65 10.51 -3.98
N HIS A 144 1.24 9.24 -4.03
CA HIS A 144 2.08 8.09 -3.71
C HIS A 144 2.22 7.11 -4.89
N PRO A 145 3.17 6.16 -4.83
CA PRO A 145 3.30 5.12 -5.85
C PRO A 145 2.09 4.15 -5.82
N ILE A 146 1.49 3.92 -6.99
CA ILE A 146 0.26 3.11 -7.14
C ILE A 146 0.45 1.83 -7.94
N GLU A 147 1.51 1.71 -8.74
CA GLU A 147 1.81 0.51 -9.51
C GLU A 147 3.29 0.46 -9.88
N GLY A 148 3.81 -0.74 -10.10
CA GLY A 148 5.15 -0.94 -10.67
C GLY A 148 5.18 -2.07 -11.68
N ILE A 149 6.01 -1.93 -12.71
CA ILE A 149 6.23 -2.96 -13.72
C ILE A 149 7.71 -3.10 -14.06
N THR A 150 8.06 -4.29 -14.55
CA THR A 150 9.38 -4.58 -15.10
C THR A 150 9.31 -4.58 -16.61
N ILE A 151 10.16 -3.80 -17.28
CA ILE A 151 10.35 -3.85 -18.74
C ILE A 151 11.85 -3.96 -19.02
N GLY A 152 12.27 -5.11 -19.58
CA GLY A 152 13.68 -5.43 -19.72
C GLY A 152 14.37 -5.49 -18.37
N ASP A 153 15.50 -4.80 -18.25
CA ASP A 153 16.29 -4.70 -17.01
C ASP A 153 15.91 -3.50 -16.15
N ASN A 154 14.79 -2.82 -16.46
CA ASN A 154 14.40 -1.59 -15.79
C ASN A 154 13.09 -1.76 -15.00
N MET A 155 13.04 -1.09 -13.85
CA MET A 155 11.85 -0.91 -13.03
C MET A 155 11.17 0.41 -13.40
N TYR A 156 9.86 0.36 -13.63
CA TYR A 156 9.02 1.54 -13.82
C TYR A 156 8.00 1.60 -12.69
N VAL A 157 7.85 2.77 -12.08
CA VAL A 157 6.90 3.01 -10.99
C VAL A 157 5.99 4.17 -11.39
N PHE A 158 4.69 4.00 -11.18
CA PHE A 158 3.68 4.99 -11.47
C PHE A 158 3.23 5.65 -10.17
N PHE A 159 3.17 6.98 -10.19
CA PHE A 159 2.72 7.79 -9.07
C PHE A 159 1.37 8.42 -9.39
N THR A 160 0.51 8.54 -8.39
CA THR A 160 -0.58 9.53 -8.42
C THR A 160 -0.02 10.88 -8.00
N THR A 161 -0.44 11.93 -8.70
CA THR A 161 0.10 13.28 -8.52
C THR A 161 -1.03 14.29 -8.70
N ASP A 162 -0.76 15.56 -8.40
CA ASP A 162 -1.63 16.70 -8.73
C ASP A 162 -3.00 16.68 -8.04
N LEU A 163 -3.07 16.04 -6.87
CA LEU A 163 -4.28 15.97 -6.05
C LEU A 163 -4.62 17.33 -5.43
N ASN A 164 -3.61 18.17 -5.23
CA ASN A 164 -3.83 19.57 -4.89
C ASN A 164 -3.88 20.44 -6.16
N PRO A 165 -5.07 20.90 -6.59
CA PRO A 165 -5.21 21.69 -7.81
C PRO A 165 -4.45 23.03 -7.78
N ASN A 166 -4.09 23.53 -6.59
CA ASN A 166 -3.35 24.78 -6.41
C ASN A 166 -1.82 24.60 -6.42
N ARG A 167 -1.33 23.36 -6.41
CA ARG A 167 0.10 23.01 -6.48
C ARG A 167 0.41 22.07 -7.64
N ARG A 168 -0.43 22.08 -8.68
CA ARG A 168 -0.18 21.28 -9.89
C ARG A 168 1.13 21.68 -10.52
N ILE A 169 1.89 20.68 -10.95
CA ILE A 169 3.05 20.90 -11.80
C ILE A 169 2.63 20.54 -13.22
N LEU A 170 2.69 21.54 -14.11
CA LEU A 170 2.37 21.43 -15.53
C LEU A 170 3.58 20.93 -16.31
#